data_AF-A0A9D1SY98-F1
#
_entry.id   AF-A0A9D1SY98-F1
#
_cell.length_a   1.000
_cell.length_b   1.000
_cell.length_c   1.000
_cell.angle_alpha   90.00
_cell.angle_beta   90.00
_cell.angle_gamma   90.00
#
_symmetry.space_group_name_H-M   'P 1'
#
loop_
_entity.id
_entity.type
_entity.pdbx_description
1 polymer ?
#
loop_
_entity_poly.entity_id
_entity_poly.type
_entity_poly.pdbx_seq_one_letter_code
_entity_poly.pdbx_strand_id
1 'polypeptide(L)'
;MWAWKDAETLALFKLVEDFKNMAKPLKEAFFAYAMQTNRKPDSVRNYYYKTLKEIELNKKNRLKINLKVHKINRPEAFSKEEEKAVFEKIQKLLSEGCSLRNACLKVAGGDIKKMLRYQNKFRSLEKKIEPCKVVRMPSKKGKLTDSEINSLFMGLVKLIKKCAEEQAEEKALFEAETANEALRRTVVELSAKQKELDNLKKNFEILKNEKLLLKEELNGLRSQTASLFSRKLKGEKLSSLKSFMNKLDKISSVENEIK
;
A
#
# COMPACT_ATOMS: atom_id res chain seq x y z
N MET A 1 6.22 -36.22 10.67
CA MET A 1 5.89 -35.87 12.07
C MET A 1 7.15 -36.12 12.90
N TRP A 2 7.96 -35.09 13.19
CA TRP A 2 9.21 -35.28 13.92
C TRP A 2 8.94 -35.51 15.41
N ALA A 3 9.13 -36.75 15.87
CA ALA A 3 9.06 -37.10 17.28
C ALA A 3 10.26 -36.51 18.04
N TRP A 4 10.03 -36.03 19.25
CA TRP A 4 11.09 -35.59 20.16
C TRP A 4 11.80 -36.81 20.74
N LYS A 5 13.12 -36.81 20.72
CA LYS A 5 13.94 -37.88 21.31
C LYS A 5 14.13 -37.63 22.81
N ASP A 6 14.20 -38.70 23.59
CA ASP A 6 14.40 -38.62 25.05
C ASP A 6 15.69 -37.86 25.44
N ALA A 7 16.75 -38.00 24.64
CA ALA A 7 18.01 -37.26 24.83
C ALA A 7 17.86 -35.75 24.60
N GLU A 8 17.07 -35.35 23.60
CA GLU A 8 16.75 -33.94 23.31
C GLU A 8 15.93 -33.33 24.45
N THR A 9 14.94 -34.08 24.96
CA THR A 9 14.13 -33.66 26.09
C THR A 9 15.00 -33.44 27.32
N LEU A 10 15.91 -34.37 27.64
CA LEU A 10 16.80 -34.23 28.79
C LEU A 10 17.75 -33.02 28.65
N ALA A 11 18.27 -32.77 27.46
CA ALA A 11 19.11 -31.60 27.17
C ALA A 11 18.35 -30.28 27.35
N LEU A 12 17.10 -30.21 26.86
CA LEU A 12 16.23 -29.04 27.03
C LEU A 12 15.97 -28.74 28.51
N PHE A 13 15.62 -29.76 29.30
CA PHE A 13 15.33 -29.58 30.72
C PHE A 13 16.57 -29.15 31.52
N LYS A 14 17.75 -29.71 31.23
CA LYS A 14 19.02 -29.29 31.84
C LYS A 14 19.35 -27.83 31.52
N LEU A 15 19.25 -27.44 30.24
CA LEU A 15 19.52 -26.06 29.83
C LEU A 15 18.57 -25.07 30.53
N VAL A 16 17.31 -25.45 30.74
CA VAL A 16 16.35 -24.62 31.49
C VAL A 16 16.70 -24.55 32.98
N GLU A 17 17.24 -25.60 33.59
CA GLU A 17 17.76 -25.58 34.97
C GLU A 17 18.97 -24.64 35.11
N ASP A 18 19.92 -24.72 34.18
CA ASP A 18 21.11 -23.86 34.17
C ASP A 18 20.73 -22.38 34.08
N PHE A 19 19.81 -22.03 33.18
CA PHE A 19 19.32 -20.67 33.04
C PHE A 19 18.57 -20.17 34.27
N LYS A 20 17.85 -21.04 34.98
CA LYS A 20 17.20 -20.70 36.26
C LYS A 20 18.21 -20.46 37.37
N ASN A 21 19.25 -21.30 37.45
CA ASN A 21 20.34 -21.13 38.42
C ASN A 21 21.10 -19.81 38.17
N MET A 22 21.21 -19.40 36.91
CA MET A 22 21.79 -18.11 36.51
C MET A 22 20.81 -16.92 36.61
N ALA A 23 19.60 -17.11 37.15
CA ALA A 23 18.53 -16.10 37.23
C ALA A 23 18.16 -15.42 35.90
N LYS A 24 18.36 -16.11 34.77
CA LYS A 24 18.02 -15.63 33.42
C LYS A 24 16.57 -15.95 33.05
N PRO A 25 15.93 -15.17 32.17
CA PRO A 25 14.54 -15.39 31.78
C PRO A 25 14.37 -16.68 30.96
N LEU A 26 13.32 -17.44 31.25
CA LEU A 26 13.02 -18.73 30.59
C LEU A 26 12.88 -18.63 29.06
N LYS A 27 12.49 -17.45 28.56
CA LYS A 27 12.37 -17.16 27.14
C LYS A 27 13.71 -17.27 26.42
N GLU A 28 14.80 -16.85 27.06
CA GLU A 28 16.15 -16.95 26.51
C GLU A 28 16.63 -18.40 26.45
N ALA A 29 16.30 -19.21 27.46
CA ALA A 29 16.61 -20.65 27.45
C ALA A 29 15.96 -21.36 26.25
N PHE A 30 14.67 -21.09 25.98
CA PHE A 30 13.99 -21.67 24.83
C PHE A 30 14.57 -21.19 23.51
N PHE A 31 14.99 -19.93 23.42
CA PHE A 31 15.61 -19.37 22.23
C PHE A 31 16.99 -19.99 21.97
N ALA A 32 17.83 -20.11 23.00
CA ALA A 32 19.15 -20.73 22.91
C ALA A 32 19.06 -22.19 22.46
N TYR A 33 18.16 -22.96 23.06
CA TYR A 33 17.94 -24.35 22.66
C TYR A 33 17.37 -24.50 21.24
N ALA A 34 16.45 -23.60 20.86
CA ALA A 34 15.89 -23.55 19.52
C ALA A 34 16.96 -23.29 18.45
N MET A 35 17.90 -22.39 18.72
CA MET A 35 19.03 -22.10 17.83
C MET A 35 19.98 -23.30 17.70
N GLN A 36 20.29 -23.98 18.80
CA GLN A 36 21.16 -25.17 18.78
C GLN A 36 20.54 -26.36 18.03
N THR A 37 19.22 -26.51 18.09
CA THR A 37 18.51 -27.66 17.49
C THR A 37 17.83 -27.34 16.16
N ASN A 38 18.02 -26.12 15.64
CA ASN A 38 17.34 -25.58 14.45
C ASN A 38 15.80 -25.76 14.50
N ARG A 39 15.22 -25.60 15.70
CA ARG A 39 13.77 -25.71 15.93
C ARG A 39 13.15 -24.32 16.10
N LYS A 40 11.84 -24.21 15.88
CA LYS A 40 11.11 -22.96 16.16
C LYS A 40 11.01 -22.75 17.69
N PRO A 41 11.37 -21.56 18.22
CA PRO A 41 11.32 -21.29 19.67
C PRO A 41 9.96 -21.57 20.33
N ASP A 42 8.87 -21.27 19.64
CA ASP A 42 7.52 -21.52 20.15
C ASP A 42 7.20 -23.03 20.24
N SER A 43 7.72 -23.84 19.32
CA SER A 43 7.59 -25.29 19.36
C SER A 43 8.32 -25.89 20.57
N VAL A 44 9.53 -25.40 20.87
CA VAL A 44 10.32 -25.80 22.04
C VAL A 44 9.59 -25.45 23.33
N ARG A 45 9.09 -24.22 23.43
CA ARG A 45 8.29 -23.75 24.57
C ARG A 45 7.06 -24.62 24.80
N ASN A 46 6.27 -24.86 23.75
CA ASN A 46 5.03 -25.64 23.82
C ASN A 46 5.32 -27.09 24.22
N TYR A 47 6.38 -27.69 23.68
CA TYR A 47 6.81 -29.03 24.05
C TYR A 47 7.19 -29.10 25.53
N TYR A 48 8.05 -28.20 26.02
CA TYR A 48 8.47 -28.15 27.41
C TYR A 48 7.29 -28.11 28.40
N TYR A 49 6.31 -27.21 28.18
CA TYR A 49 5.13 -27.13 29.06
C TYR A 49 4.20 -28.33 28.94
N LYS A 50 4.08 -28.92 27.75
CA LYS A 50 3.31 -30.15 27.54
C LYS A 50 3.92 -31.32 28.32
N THR A 51 5.23 -31.52 28.17
CA THR A 51 5.97 -32.58 28.88
C THR A 51 5.92 -32.39 30.39
N LEU A 52 6.06 -31.16 30.89
CA LEU A 52 5.88 -30.88 32.32
C LEU A 52 4.48 -31.27 32.82
N LYS A 53 3.44 -30.91 32.08
CA LYS A 53 2.05 -31.25 32.44
C LYS A 53 1.83 -32.76 32.44
N GLU A 54 2.42 -33.49 31.49
CA GLU A 54 2.36 -34.95 31.42
C GLU A 54 3.08 -35.62 32.60
N ILE A 55 4.24 -35.10 33.02
CA ILE A 55 4.99 -35.63 34.17
C ILE A 55 4.22 -35.35 35.47
N GLU A 56 3.64 -34.15 35.63
CA GLU A 56 2.79 -33.80 36.78
C GLU A 56 1.55 -34.71 36.89
N LEU A 57 0.93 -35.06 35.76
CA LEU A 57 -0.30 -35.87 35.73
C LEU A 57 -0.02 -37.36 35.95
N ASN A 58 1.00 -37.91 35.27
CA ASN A 58 1.25 -39.36 35.25
C ASN A 58 2.12 -39.85 36.41
N LYS A 59 2.71 -38.95 37.22
CA LYS A 59 3.65 -39.23 38.35
C LYS A 59 4.88 -40.10 38.03
N LYS A 60 4.96 -40.71 36.83
CA LYS A 60 6.09 -41.50 36.33
C LYS A 60 7.00 -40.61 35.52
N ASN A 61 8.01 -40.10 36.19
CA ASN A 61 9.08 -39.34 35.58
C ASN A 61 10.08 -40.30 34.92
N ARG A 62 9.78 -40.76 33.69
CA ARG A 62 10.67 -41.67 32.93
C ARG A 62 12.09 -41.11 32.80
N LEU A 63 12.24 -39.78 32.85
CA LEU A 63 13.49 -39.05 32.61
C LEU A 63 14.17 -38.51 33.90
N LYS A 64 13.67 -38.82 35.10
CA LYS A 64 14.19 -38.32 36.40
C LYS A 64 14.41 -36.79 36.48
N ILE A 65 13.57 -36.01 35.79
CA ILE A 65 13.57 -34.53 35.82
C ILE A 65 13.15 -33.97 37.21
N ASN A 66 13.85 -32.98 37.74
CA ASN A 66 13.55 -32.39 39.04
C ASN A 66 12.33 -31.44 39.00
N LEU A 67 11.14 -31.95 39.32
CA LEU A 67 9.89 -31.17 39.32
C LEU A 67 9.87 -29.98 40.30
N LYS A 68 10.70 -29.99 41.35
CA LYS A 68 10.77 -28.88 42.32
C LYS A 68 11.30 -27.58 41.70
N VAL A 69 12.20 -27.69 40.71
CA VAL A 69 12.80 -26.55 39.99
C VAL A 69 11.86 -26.03 38.91
N HIS A 70 11.02 -26.90 38.35
CA HIS A 70 10.14 -26.60 37.22
C HIS A 70 8.69 -26.38 37.61
N LYS A 71 8.42 -25.26 38.29
CA LYS A 71 7.06 -24.85 38.64
C LYS A 71 6.39 -24.09 37.50
N ILE A 72 5.20 -24.52 37.11
CA ILE A 72 4.30 -23.77 36.23
C ILE A 72 3.48 -22.84 37.11
N ASN A 73 3.53 -21.53 36.85
CA ASN A 73 2.61 -20.60 37.48
C ASN A 73 1.22 -20.80 36.86
N ARG A 74 0.28 -21.35 37.64
CA ARG A 74 -1.07 -21.65 37.15
C ARG A 74 -1.93 -20.41 37.38
N PRO A 75 -2.55 -19.86 36.33
CA PRO A 75 -3.53 -18.80 36.53
C PRO A 75 -4.68 -19.33 37.38
N GLU A 76 -5.25 -18.45 38.21
CA GLU A 76 -6.46 -18.76 38.97
C GLU A 76 -7.54 -19.29 38.05
N ALA A 77 -8.20 -20.38 38.46
CA ALA A 77 -9.35 -20.91 37.74
C ALA A 77 -10.49 -19.88 37.80
N PHE A 78 -11.32 -19.85 36.76
CA PHE A 78 -12.56 -19.08 36.85
C PHE A 78 -13.59 -19.89 37.63
N SER A 79 -14.38 -19.21 38.47
CA SER A 79 -15.60 -19.80 39.01
C SER A 79 -16.67 -19.88 37.92
N LYS A 80 -17.56 -20.88 37.98
CA LYS A 80 -18.64 -21.06 36.99
C LYS A 80 -19.54 -19.82 36.87
N GLU A 81 -19.73 -19.09 37.96
CA GLU A 81 -20.53 -17.86 38.00
C GLU A 81 -19.82 -16.70 37.30
N GLU A 82 -18.53 -16.52 37.59
CA GLU A 82 -17.69 -15.53 36.92
C GLU A 82 -17.60 -15.79 35.42
N GLU A 83 -17.52 -17.06 35.00
CA GLU A 83 -17.49 -17.44 33.58
C GLU A 83 -18.74 -16.96 32.85
N LYS A 84 -19.93 -17.24 33.41
CA LYS A 84 -21.21 -16.84 32.80
C LYS A 84 -21.33 -15.33 32.74
N ALA A 85 -21.04 -14.63 33.84
CA ALA A 85 -21.13 -13.18 33.91
C ALA A 85 -20.19 -12.48 32.90
N VAL A 86 -18.95 -12.97 32.75
CA VAL A 86 -18.00 -12.44 31.77
C VAL A 86 -18.45 -12.76 30.34
N PHE A 87 -18.93 -13.97 30.09
CA PHE A 87 -19.37 -14.39 28.77
C PHE A 87 -20.58 -13.58 28.28
N GLU A 88 -21.60 -13.39 29.11
CA GLU A 88 -22.78 -12.58 28.79
C GLU A 88 -22.42 -11.13 28.51
N LYS A 89 -21.53 -10.53 29.31
CA LYS A 89 -21.05 -9.15 29.08
C LYS A 89 -20.31 -9.02 27.76
N ILE A 90 -19.46 -9.98 27.41
CA ILE A 90 -18.73 -9.98 26.15
C ILE A 90 -19.69 -10.18 24.97
N GLN A 91 -20.65 -11.09 25.05
CA GLN A 91 -21.63 -11.31 23.98
C GLN A 91 -22.49 -10.08 23.71
N LYS A 92 -22.94 -9.36 24.75
CA LYS A 92 -23.67 -8.10 24.59
C LYS A 92 -22.86 -7.08 23.80
N LEU A 93 -21.60 -6.86 24.18
CA LEU A 93 -20.71 -5.95 23.46
C LEU A 93 -20.40 -6.39 22.02
N LEU A 94 -20.35 -7.71 21.76
CA LEU A 94 -20.20 -8.23 20.40
C LEU A 94 -21.45 -7.96 19.55
N SER A 95 -22.66 -8.10 20.11
CA SER A 95 -23.91 -7.78 19.40
C SER A 95 -24.05 -6.30 19.07
N GLU A 96 -23.40 -5.42 19.84
CA GLU A 96 -23.29 -3.99 19.56
C GLU A 96 -22.22 -3.67 18.47
N GLY A 97 -21.58 -4.67 17.88
CA GLY A 97 -20.58 -4.51 16.82
C GLY A 97 -19.16 -4.22 17.31
N CYS A 98 -18.87 -4.34 18.61
CA CYS A 98 -17.50 -4.21 19.10
C CYS A 98 -16.67 -5.45 18.73
N SER A 99 -15.38 -5.27 18.43
CA SER A 99 -14.47 -6.40 18.24
C SER A 99 -14.25 -7.17 19.56
N LEU A 100 -14.03 -8.49 19.47
CA LEU A 100 -13.80 -9.34 20.65
C LEU A 100 -12.68 -8.81 21.57
N ARG A 101 -11.61 -8.27 20.98
CA ARG A 101 -10.50 -7.67 21.74
C ARG A 101 -10.95 -6.43 22.51
N ASN A 102 -11.71 -5.55 21.87
CA ASN A 102 -12.23 -4.33 22.50
C ASN A 102 -13.27 -4.67 23.59
N ALA A 103 -14.16 -5.62 23.32
CA ALA A 103 -15.13 -6.12 24.29
C ALA A 103 -14.44 -6.69 25.55
N CYS A 104 -13.43 -7.53 25.38
CA CYS A 104 -12.65 -8.06 26.50
C CYS A 104 -11.90 -6.97 27.28
N LEU A 105 -11.44 -5.91 26.60
CA LEU A 105 -10.72 -4.80 27.23
C LEU A 105 -11.65 -3.94 28.07
N LYS A 106 -12.85 -3.66 27.57
CA LYS A 106 -13.92 -2.97 28.32
C LYS A 106 -14.33 -3.76 29.56
N VAL A 107 -14.55 -5.07 29.44
CA VAL A 107 -14.91 -5.95 30.56
C VAL A 107 -13.76 -6.09 31.58
N ALA A 108 -12.51 -5.97 31.13
CA ALA A 108 -11.33 -6.00 31.99
C ALA A 108 -10.99 -4.66 32.65
N GLY A 109 -11.73 -3.58 32.37
CA GLY A 109 -11.44 -2.25 32.90
C GLY A 109 -10.08 -1.71 32.48
N GLY A 110 -9.57 -2.09 31.30
CA GLY A 110 -8.26 -1.66 30.80
C GLY A 110 -7.07 -2.54 31.22
N ASP A 111 -7.26 -3.54 32.08
CA ASP A 111 -6.17 -4.47 32.45
C ASP A 111 -5.90 -5.48 31.32
N ILE A 112 -4.73 -5.36 30.69
CA ILE A 112 -4.30 -6.19 29.56
C ILE A 112 -4.18 -7.68 29.96
N LYS A 113 -3.73 -7.99 31.18
CA LYS A 113 -3.59 -9.38 31.64
C LYS A 113 -4.95 -10.04 31.81
N LYS A 114 -5.90 -9.33 32.41
CA LYS A 114 -7.30 -9.79 32.54
C LYS A 114 -8.00 -9.89 31.20
N MET A 115 -7.80 -8.92 30.30
CA MET A 115 -8.35 -8.95 28.93
C MET A 115 -7.92 -10.23 28.20
N LEU A 116 -6.63 -10.58 28.22
CA LEU A 116 -6.14 -11.78 27.53
C LEU A 116 -6.70 -13.06 28.15
N ARG A 117 -6.85 -13.07 29.48
CA ARG A 117 -7.49 -14.17 30.21
C ARG A 117 -8.95 -14.34 29.79
N TYR A 118 -9.73 -13.26 29.70
CA TYR A 118 -11.12 -13.28 29.22
C TYR A 118 -11.23 -13.72 27.77
N GLN A 119 -10.37 -13.20 26.89
CA GLN A 119 -10.35 -13.57 25.48
C GLN A 119 -10.06 -15.06 25.28
N ASN A 120 -9.07 -15.62 25.98
CA ASN A 120 -8.74 -17.03 25.91
C ASN A 120 -9.87 -17.92 26.46
N LYS A 121 -10.52 -17.46 27.54
CA LYS A 121 -11.64 -18.18 28.13
C LYS A 121 -12.86 -18.18 27.20
N PHE A 122 -13.20 -17.04 26.62
CA PHE A 122 -14.28 -16.89 25.65
C PHE A 122 -14.12 -17.83 24.45
N ARG A 123 -12.94 -17.84 23.81
CA ARG A 123 -12.63 -18.76 22.70
C ARG A 123 -12.74 -20.23 23.08
N SER A 124 -12.39 -20.58 24.33
CA SER A 124 -12.49 -21.95 24.83
C SER A 124 -13.94 -22.37 25.04
N LEU A 125 -14.81 -21.44 25.44
CA LEU A 125 -16.25 -21.65 25.58
C LEU A 125 -16.92 -21.71 24.21
N GLU A 126 -16.60 -20.81 23.28
CA GLU A 126 -17.07 -20.87 21.89
C GLU A 126 -16.73 -22.21 21.24
N LYS A 127 -15.51 -22.73 21.39
CA LYS A 127 -15.14 -24.06 20.87
C LYS A 127 -15.93 -25.22 21.50
N LYS A 128 -16.44 -25.06 22.72
CA LYS A 128 -17.30 -26.06 23.36
C LYS A 128 -18.76 -25.93 22.89
N ILE A 129 -19.21 -24.70 22.62
CA ILE A 129 -20.58 -24.37 22.22
C ILE A 129 -20.78 -24.56 20.71
N GLU A 130 -19.74 -24.38 19.90
CA GLU A 130 -19.70 -24.71 18.47
C GLU A 130 -18.95 -26.04 18.21
N PRO A 131 -19.47 -27.22 18.62
CA PRO A 131 -18.90 -28.49 18.17
C PRO A 131 -19.09 -28.72 16.66
N CYS A 132 -19.93 -27.92 15.98
CA CYS A 132 -20.44 -28.19 14.64
C CYS A 132 -19.65 -27.59 13.45
N LYS A 133 -18.71 -26.64 13.66
CA LYS A 133 -17.90 -26.09 12.54
C LYS A 133 -16.60 -26.84 12.27
N VAL A 134 -16.25 -27.81 13.10
CA VAL A 134 -15.16 -28.75 12.80
C VAL A 134 -15.81 -30.02 12.31
N VAL A 135 -15.81 -30.23 10.98
CA VAL A 135 -16.15 -31.54 10.41
C VAL A 135 -15.15 -32.54 10.98
N ARG A 136 -15.56 -33.31 12.00
CA ARG A 136 -14.81 -34.49 12.42
C ARG A 136 -14.95 -35.49 11.30
N MET A 137 -13.88 -35.66 10.53
CA MET A 137 -13.76 -36.76 9.59
C MET A 137 -14.01 -38.07 10.35
N PRO A 138 -15.05 -38.85 9.99
CA PRO A 138 -15.25 -40.15 10.60
C PRO A 138 -14.02 -41.00 10.29
N SER A 139 -13.37 -41.53 11.32
CA SER A 139 -12.30 -42.51 11.17
C SER A 139 -12.91 -43.81 10.66
N LYS A 140 -13.15 -43.90 9.34
CA LYS A 140 -13.63 -45.13 8.72
C LYS A 140 -12.56 -46.21 8.82
N LYS A 141 -12.89 -47.29 9.52
CA LYS A 141 -12.15 -48.55 9.51
C LYS A 141 -12.66 -49.38 8.33
N GLY A 142 -12.14 -49.15 7.14
CA GLY A 142 -12.51 -49.90 5.92
C GLY A 142 -11.92 -49.28 4.66
N LYS A 143 -11.72 -50.09 3.61
CA LYS A 143 -11.35 -49.59 2.27
C LYS A 143 -12.54 -48.80 1.70
N LEU A 144 -12.27 -47.63 1.12
CA LEU A 144 -13.28 -46.79 0.47
C LEU A 144 -13.98 -47.57 -0.64
N THR A 145 -15.29 -47.39 -0.81
CA THR A 145 -16.02 -47.96 -1.95
C THR A 145 -15.74 -47.14 -3.21
N ASP A 146 -15.85 -47.75 -4.39
CA ASP A 146 -15.61 -47.05 -5.67
C ASP A 146 -16.52 -45.82 -5.85
N SER A 147 -17.74 -45.85 -5.29
CA SER A 147 -18.65 -44.70 -5.29
C SER A 147 -18.13 -43.54 -4.43
N GLU A 148 -17.51 -43.84 -3.28
CA GLU A 148 -16.87 -42.83 -2.42
C GLU A 148 -15.62 -42.26 -3.09
N ILE A 149 -14.83 -43.11 -3.75
CA ILE A 149 -13.65 -42.69 -4.52
C ILE A 149 -14.07 -41.73 -5.65
N ASN A 150 -15.11 -42.06 -6.41
CA ASN A 150 -15.63 -41.20 -7.47
C ASN A 150 -16.15 -39.86 -6.92
N SER A 151 -16.83 -39.87 -5.78
CA SER A 151 -17.34 -38.66 -5.14
C SER A 151 -16.20 -37.74 -4.68
N LEU A 152 -15.14 -38.32 -4.11
CA LEU A 152 -13.93 -37.58 -3.72
C LEU A 152 -13.20 -37.00 -4.93
N PHE A 153 -13.06 -37.77 -6.01
CA PHE A 153 -12.47 -37.30 -7.26
C PHE A 153 -13.25 -36.13 -7.85
N MET A 154 -14.58 -36.24 -7.92
CA MET A 154 -15.43 -35.14 -8.38
C MET A 154 -15.34 -33.90 -7.50
N GLY A 155 -15.21 -34.08 -6.18
CA GLY A 155 -14.94 -32.98 -5.25
C GLY A 155 -13.61 -32.28 -5.55
N LEU A 156 -12.54 -33.06 -5.80
CA LEU A 156 -11.23 -32.54 -6.17
C LEU A 156 -11.27 -31.79 -7.51
N VAL A 157 -11.91 -32.35 -8.53
CA VAL A 157 -12.05 -31.72 -9.85
C VAL A 157 -12.81 -30.40 -9.73
N LYS A 158 -13.90 -30.35 -8.95
CA LYS A 158 -14.63 -29.11 -8.69
C LYS A 158 -13.76 -28.07 -7.97
N LEU A 159 -12.97 -28.47 -6.99
CA LEU A 159 -12.04 -27.59 -6.28
C LEU A 159 -10.95 -27.02 -7.20
N ILE A 160 -10.36 -27.87 -8.04
CA ILE A 160 -9.35 -27.45 -9.03
C ILE A 160 -9.98 -26.47 -10.03
N LYS A 161 -11.17 -26.79 -10.53
CA LYS A 161 -11.91 -25.91 -11.46
C LYS A 161 -12.19 -24.55 -10.83
N LYS A 162 -12.70 -24.54 -9.60
CA LYS A 162 -12.98 -23.30 -8.86
C LYS A 162 -11.71 -22.49 -8.61
N CYS A 163 -10.60 -23.14 -8.24
CA CYS A 163 -9.32 -22.46 -8.06
C CYS A 163 -8.80 -21.87 -9.37
N ALA A 164 -8.97 -22.58 -10.50
CA ALA A 164 -8.61 -22.05 -11.82
C ALA A 164 -9.50 -20.87 -12.25
N GLU A 165 -10.80 -20.92 -11.96
CA GLU A 165 -11.75 -19.82 -12.17
C GLU A 165 -11.34 -18.59 -11.34
N GLU A 166 -11.10 -18.76 -10.03
CA GLU A 166 -10.65 -17.68 -9.13
C GLU A 166 -9.33 -17.05 -9.61
N GLN A 167 -8.36 -17.86 -10.03
CA GLN A 167 -7.09 -17.37 -10.57
C GLN A 167 -7.25 -16.62 -11.90
N ALA A 168 -8.19 -17.04 -12.75
CA ALA A 168 -8.48 -16.35 -14.00
C ALA A 168 -9.15 -15.00 -13.75
N GLU A 169 -10.10 -14.94 -12.81
CA GLU A 169 -10.75 -13.70 -12.39
C GLU A 169 -9.74 -12.72 -11.77
N GLU A 170 -8.85 -13.18 -10.90
CA GLU A 170 -7.82 -12.34 -10.28
C GLU A 170 -6.87 -11.74 -11.33
N LYS A 171 -6.45 -12.53 -12.32
CA LYS A 171 -5.63 -12.04 -13.43
C LYS A 171 -6.35 -11.01 -14.29
N ALA A 172 -7.61 -11.28 -14.64
CA ALA A 172 -8.41 -10.35 -15.43
C ALA A 172 -8.62 -9.01 -14.70
N LEU A 173 -8.84 -9.06 -13.38
CA LEU A 173 -8.96 -7.86 -12.55
C LEU A 173 -7.65 -7.06 -12.52
N PHE A 174 -6.51 -7.73 -12.33
CA PHE A 174 -5.20 -7.09 -12.35
C PHE A 174 -4.87 -6.43 -13.70
N GLU A 175 -5.17 -7.10 -14.81
CA GLU A 175 -5.02 -6.54 -16.17
C GLU A 175 -5.92 -5.32 -16.38
N ALA A 176 -7.15 -5.34 -15.87
CA ALA A 176 -8.05 -4.19 -15.94
C ALA A 176 -7.57 -3.01 -15.09
N GLU A 177 -7.05 -3.25 -13.89
CA GLU A 177 -6.49 -2.20 -13.03
C GLU A 177 -5.27 -1.54 -13.66
N THR A 178 -4.33 -2.33 -14.19
CA THR A 178 -3.14 -1.81 -14.87
C THR A 178 -3.49 -1.01 -16.12
N ALA A 179 -4.47 -1.47 -16.93
CA ALA A 179 -4.97 -0.72 -18.08
C ALA A 179 -5.64 0.60 -17.66
N ASN A 180 -6.43 0.59 -16.59
CA ASN A 180 -7.05 1.80 -16.05
C ASN A 180 -6.01 2.79 -15.52
N GLU A 181 -4.95 2.32 -14.88
CA GLU A 181 -3.85 3.18 -14.44
C GLU A 181 -3.12 3.82 -15.63
N ALA A 182 -2.85 3.04 -16.69
CA ALA A 182 -2.29 3.57 -17.92
C ALA A 182 -3.18 4.64 -18.55
N LEU A 183 -4.50 4.41 -18.63
CA LEU A 183 -5.46 5.38 -19.14
C LEU A 183 -5.49 6.68 -18.30
N ARG A 184 -5.38 6.58 -16.97
CA ARG A 184 -5.32 7.77 -16.11
C ARG A 184 -4.07 8.60 -16.42
N ARG A 185 -2.92 7.95 -16.63
CA ARG A 185 -1.67 8.64 -16.99
C ARG A 185 -1.81 9.35 -18.34
N THR A 186 -2.35 8.68 -19.36
CA THR A 186 -2.52 9.28 -20.69
C THR A 186 -3.52 10.44 -20.69
N VAL A 187 -4.60 10.37 -19.91
CA VAL A 187 -5.55 11.48 -19.75
C VAL A 187 -4.87 12.72 -19.13
N VAL A 188 -4.02 12.52 -18.12
CA VAL A 188 -3.25 13.62 -17.52
C VAL A 188 -2.29 14.23 -18.54
N GLU A 189 -1.55 13.41 -19.28
CA GLU A 189 -0.64 13.87 -20.33
C GLU A 189 -1.37 14.65 -21.43
N LEU A 190 -2.50 14.13 -21.91
CA LEU A 190 -3.34 14.82 -22.90
C LEU A 190 -3.83 16.16 -22.38
N SER A 191 -4.23 16.24 -21.10
CA SER A 191 -4.65 17.51 -20.51
C SER A 191 -3.52 18.55 -20.45
N ALA A 192 -2.27 18.10 -20.20
CA ALA A 192 -1.10 18.97 -20.21
C ALA A 192 -0.78 19.45 -21.63
N LYS A 193 -0.82 18.54 -22.61
CA LYS A 193 -0.63 18.89 -24.03
C LYS A 193 -1.71 19.82 -24.56
N GLN A 194 -2.96 19.68 -24.11
CA GLN A 194 -4.02 20.61 -24.47
C GLN A 194 -3.73 22.03 -23.97
N LYS A 195 -3.25 22.18 -22.73
CA LYS A 195 -2.85 23.48 -22.17
C LYS A 195 -1.68 24.10 -22.94
N GLU A 196 -0.67 23.30 -23.29
CA GLU A 196 0.44 23.76 -24.13
C GLU A 196 -0.06 24.29 -25.48
N LEU A 197 -0.98 23.56 -26.12
CA LEU A 197 -1.57 23.92 -27.41
C LEU A 197 -2.37 25.23 -27.32
N ASP A 198 -3.15 25.41 -26.26
CA ASP A 198 -3.91 26.64 -26.02
C ASP A 198 -3.00 27.85 -25.77
N ASN A 199 -1.90 27.67 -25.03
CA ASN A 199 -0.89 28.71 -24.86
C ASN A 199 -0.21 29.07 -26.19
N LEU A 200 0.14 28.07 -26.99
CA LEU A 200 0.79 28.29 -28.27
C LEU A 200 -0.15 29.01 -29.25
N LYS A 201 -1.44 28.68 -29.24
CA LYS A 201 -2.48 29.40 -30.01
C LYS A 201 -2.60 30.87 -29.61
N LYS A 202 -2.61 31.16 -28.30
CA LYS A 202 -2.64 32.55 -27.80
C LYS A 202 -1.41 33.33 -28.27
N ASN A 203 -0.23 32.74 -28.12
CA ASN A 203 1.02 33.37 -28.57
C ASN A 203 1.03 33.61 -30.08
N PHE A 204 0.52 32.65 -30.86
CA PHE A 204 0.40 32.80 -32.30
C PHE A 204 -0.51 33.95 -32.71
N GLU A 205 -1.66 34.13 -32.06
CA GLU A 205 -2.55 35.27 -32.32
C GLU A 205 -1.91 36.61 -31.94
N ILE A 206 -1.16 36.68 -30.84
CA ILE A 206 -0.38 37.88 -30.48
C ILE A 206 0.63 38.21 -31.58
N LEU A 207 1.46 37.25 -31.97
CA LEU A 207 2.48 37.42 -33.03
C LEU A 207 1.85 37.82 -34.38
N LYS A 208 0.67 37.28 -34.69
CA LYS A 208 -0.07 37.62 -35.91
C LYS A 208 -0.54 39.07 -35.89
N ASN A 209 -1.04 39.55 -34.75
CA ASN A 209 -1.44 40.94 -34.58
C ASN A 209 -0.24 41.90 -34.63
N GLU A 210 0.86 41.57 -33.95
CA GLU A 210 2.11 42.35 -34.01
C GLU A 210 2.64 42.44 -35.45
N LYS A 211 2.63 41.32 -36.19
CA LYS A 211 3.00 41.31 -37.60
C LYS A 211 2.10 42.24 -38.44
N LEU A 212 0.80 42.28 -38.16
CA LEU A 212 -0.13 43.17 -38.85
C LEU A 212 0.22 44.63 -38.57
N LEU A 213 0.41 44.99 -37.31
CA LEU A 213 0.78 46.35 -36.88
C LEU A 213 2.10 46.80 -37.50
N LEU A 214 3.15 45.97 -37.43
CA LEU A 214 4.45 46.25 -38.04
C LEU A 214 4.32 46.45 -39.56
N LYS A 215 3.44 45.71 -40.23
CA LYS A 215 3.20 45.85 -41.67
C LYS A 215 2.51 47.19 -41.99
N GLU A 216 1.57 47.64 -41.16
CA GLU A 216 0.93 48.94 -41.27
C GLU A 216 1.92 50.09 -41.03
N GLU A 217 2.73 49.99 -39.98
CA GLU A 217 3.80 50.96 -39.71
C GLU A 217 4.80 51.06 -40.86
N LEU A 218 5.23 49.92 -41.42
CA LEU A 218 6.15 49.88 -42.55
C LEU A 218 5.55 50.52 -43.80
N ASN A 219 4.25 50.32 -44.06
CA ASN A 219 3.52 51.02 -45.12
C ASN A 219 3.41 52.53 -44.86
N GLY A 220 3.16 52.93 -43.61
CA GLY A 220 3.14 54.33 -43.18
C GLY A 220 4.48 55.01 -43.42
N LEU A 221 5.58 54.43 -42.96
CA LEU A 221 6.93 54.93 -43.20
C LEU A 221 7.23 55.01 -44.70
N ARG A 222 6.91 53.97 -45.50
CA ARG A 222 7.11 54.00 -46.96
C ARG A 222 6.38 55.17 -47.63
N SER A 223 5.13 55.43 -47.25
CA SER A 223 4.37 56.55 -47.81
C SER A 223 4.93 57.91 -47.38
N GLN A 224 5.37 58.06 -46.13
CA GLN A 224 6.07 59.25 -45.67
C GLN A 224 7.37 59.49 -46.45
N THR A 225 8.22 58.46 -46.61
CA THR A 225 9.46 58.57 -47.38
C THR A 225 9.19 58.95 -48.83
N ALA A 226 8.18 58.36 -49.47
CA ALA A 226 7.77 58.72 -50.83
C ALA A 226 7.29 60.17 -50.94
N SER A 227 6.55 60.66 -49.94
CA SER A 227 6.07 62.05 -49.89
C SER A 227 7.22 63.05 -49.70
N LEU A 228 8.18 62.75 -48.82
CA LEU A 228 9.37 63.57 -48.59
C LEU A 228 10.25 63.62 -49.83
N PHE A 229 10.45 62.48 -50.49
CA PHE A 229 11.20 62.40 -51.74
C PHE A 229 10.53 63.22 -52.85
N SER A 230 9.20 63.12 -52.98
CA SER A 230 8.42 63.93 -53.93
C SER A 230 8.50 65.43 -53.64
N ARG A 231 8.47 65.83 -52.36
CA ARG A 231 8.60 67.23 -51.93
C ARG A 231 10.02 67.75 -52.19
N LYS A 232 11.07 66.95 -51.94
CA LYS A 232 12.46 67.27 -52.26
C LYS A 232 12.66 67.50 -53.76
N LEU A 233 12.14 66.60 -54.60
CA LEU A 233 12.17 66.75 -56.07
C LEU A 233 11.46 68.02 -56.56
N LYS A 234 10.29 68.35 -55.98
CA LYS A 234 9.60 69.62 -56.28
C LYS A 234 10.43 70.84 -55.87
N GLY A 235 11.10 70.78 -54.71
CA GLY A 235 12.01 71.83 -54.24
C GLY A 235 13.22 72.04 -55.15
N GLU A 236 13.87 70.96 -55.59
CA GLU A 236 15.01 71.01 -56.54
C GLU A 236 14.59 71.54 -57.91
N LYS A 237 13.39 71.20 -58.38
CA LYS A 237 12.81 71.80 -59.60
C LYS A 237 12.55 73.30 -59.43
N LEU A 238 12.02 73.72 -58.27
CA LEU A 238 11.76 75.13 -57.97
C LEU A 238 13.06 75.95 -57.85
N SER A 239 14.11 75.37 -57.26
CA SER A 239 15.42 76.04 -57.15
C SER A 239 16.09 76.17 -58.52
N SER A 240 16.00 75.15 -59.38
CA SER A 240 16.44 75.24 -60.77
C SER A 240 15.67 76.31 -61.56
N LEU A 241 14.35 76.40 -61.36
CA LEU A 241 13.51 77.41 -62.00
C LEU A 241 13.87 78.83 -61.54
N LYS A 242 14.09 79.04 -60.23
CA LYS A 242 14.59 80.32 -59.68
C LYS A 242 15.96 80.69 -60.21
N SER A 243 16.88 79.72 -60.33
CA SER A 243 18.20 79.94 -60.92
C SER A 243 18.09 80.38 -62.39
N PHE A 244 17.15 79.79 -63.15
CA PHE A 244 16.89 80.17 -64.53
C PHE A 244 16.28 81.56 -64.65
N MET A 245 15.25 81.90 -63.84
CA MET A 245 14.67 83.24 -63.80
C MET A 245 15.71 84.31 -63.43
N ASN A 246 16.53 84.07 -62.41
CA ASN A 246 17.61 85.01 -62.04
C ASN A 246 18.65 85.18 -63.16
N LYS A 247 18.89 84.16 -63.99
CA LYS A 247 19.74 84.29 -65.18
C LYS A 247 19.06 85.16 -66.25
N LEU A 248 17.76 84.99 -66.48
CA LEU A 248 16.99 85.81 -67.40
C LEU A 248 16.93 87.29 -66.96
N ASP A 249 16.72 87.56 -65.67
CA ASP A 249 16.72 88.92 -65.14
C ASP A 249 18.09 89.59 -65.23
N LYS A 250 19.18 88.82 -65.09
CA LYS A 250 20.53 89.33 -65.37
C LYS A 250 20.74 89.65 -66.84
N ILE A 251 20.19 88.84 -67.74
CA ILE A 251 20.27 89.09 -69.20
C ILE A 251 19.47 90.35 -69.57
N SER A 252 18.26 90.53 -69.03
CA SER A 252 17.44 91.72 -69.28
C SER A 252 18.03 93.01 -68.67
N SER A 253 18.73 92.90 -67.54
CA SER A 253 19.46 94.03 -66.94
C SER A 253 20.66 94.45 -67.80
N VAL A 254 21.36 93.49 -68.42
CA VAL A 254 22.45 93.76 -69.37
C VAL A 254 21.93 94.37 -70.68
N GLU A 255 20.75 93.96 -71.16
CA GLU A 255 20.13 94.58 -72.34
C GLU A 255 19.66 96.03 -72.10
N ASN A 256 19.32 96.39 -70.86
CA ASN A 256 18.94 97.77 -70.48
C ASN A 256 20.15 98.70 -70.24
N GLU A 257 21.36 98.16 -70.04
CA GLU A 257 22.61 98.95 -69.98
C GLU A 257 23.23 99.21 -71.37
N ILE A 258 22.71 98.58 -72.43
CA ILE A 258 23.24 98.68 -73.81
C ILE A 258 22.36 99.60 -74.70
N LYS A 259 21.35 100.27 -74.15
CA LYS A 259 20.57 101.34 -74.81
C LYS A 259 20.89 102.70 -74.22
#